data_AF-A0A1Q9Q3X5-F1
#
_entry.id   AF-A0A1Q9Q3X5-F1
#
_cell.length_a   1.000
_cell.length_b   1.000
_cell.length_c   1.000
_cell.angle_alpha   90.00
_cell.angle_beta   90.00
_cell.angle_gamma   90.00
#
_symmetry.space_group_name_H-M   'P 1'
#
loop_
_entity.id
_entity.type
_entity.pdbx_description
1 polymer ?
#
loop_
_entity_poly.entity_id
_entity_poly.type
_entity_poly.pdbx_seq_one_letter_code
_entity_poly.pdbx_strand_id
1 'polypeptide(L)'
;MSANKSVKFEDFLQESFEDGIKLRELRLSSEELLYVKEKFPGAVIKSASTQEDLDRKAWYEINLSPNNEGNELEVVQLENERLKQELESLKQSMNIVTIK
;
A
#
# COMPACT_ATOMS: atom_id res chain seq x y z
N MET A 1 27.87 -1.59 -2.60
CA MET A 1 27.86 -0.55 -3.64
C MET A 1 29.03 0.41 -3.41
N SER A 2 29.45 1.18 -4.41
CA SER A 2 30.37 2.32 -4.17
C SER A 2 29.59 3.51 -3.61
N ALA A 3 30.19 4.34 -2.74
CA ALA A 3 29.53 5.46 -2.07
C ALA A 3 28.80 6.42 -3.04
N ASN A 4 29.42 6.76 -4.18
CA ASN A 4 28.80 7.62 -5.18
C ASN A 4 27.59 6.97 -5.89
N LYS A 5 27.57 5.63 -6.01
CA LYS A 5 26.42 4.91 -6.55
C LYS A 5 25.28 4.84 -5.53
N SER A 6 25.61 4.70 -4.25
CA SER A 6 24.63 4.71 -3.17
C SER A 6 23.90 6.04 -3.04
N VAL A 7 24.61 7.17 -3.14
CA VAL A 7 23.97 8.50 -3.10
C VAL A 7 23.00 8.69 -4.27
N LYS A 8 23.42 8.37 -5.50
CA LYS A 8 22.54 8.50 -6.68
C LYS A 8 21.32 7.58 -6.60
N PHE A 9 21.47 6.40 -6.02
CA PHE A 9 20.36 5.47 -5.85
C PHE A 9 19.41 5.94 -4.74
N GLU A 10 19.94 6.57 -3.70
CA GLU A 10 19.16 7.18 -2.63
C GLU A 10 18.28 8.32 -3.17
N ASP A 11 18.86 9.23 -3.96
CA ASP A 11 18.14 10.31 -4.64
C ASP A 11 17.03 9.74 -5.54
N PHE A 12 17.36 8.73 -6.34
CA PHE A 12 16.39 8.03 -7.19
C PHE A 12 15.22 7.42 -6.39
N LEU A 13 15.50 6.79 -5.24
CA LEU A 13 14.45 6.23 -4.39
C LEU A 13 13.59 7.33 -3.77
N GLN A 14 14.19 8.45 -3.37
CA GLN A 14 13.46 9.58 -2.80
C GLN A 14 12.50 10.17 -3.84
N GLU A 15 12.98 10.43 -5.05
CA GLU A 15 12.14 10.90 -6.18
C GLU A 15 11.06 9.86 -6.55
N SER A 16 11.36 8.57 -6.48
CA SER A 16 10.42 7.52 -6.87
C SER A 16 9.20 7.39 -5.94
N PHE A 17 9.33 7.81 -4.69
CA PHE A 17 8.30 7.71 -3.65
C PHE A 17 7.94 9.08 -3.05
N GLU A 18 8.20 10.16 -3.78
CA GLU A 18 7.77 11.50 -3.40
C GLU A 18 6.25 11.68 -3.56
N ASP A 19 5.72 12.82 -3.11
CA ASP A 19 4.30 13.20 -3.26
C ASP A 19 3.29 12.17 -2.72
N GLY A 20 3.70 11.38 -1.73
CA GLY A 20 2.84 10.38 -1.11
C GLY A 20 2.62 9.13 -1.95
N ILE A 21 3.40 8.93 -3.03
CA ILE A 21 3.41 7.68 -3.79
C ILE A 21 3.98 6.57 -2.92
N LYS A 22 3.18 5.52 -2.69
CA LYS A 22 3.59 4.36 -1.87
C LYS A 22 3.72 3.07 -2.65
N LEU A 23 3.29 3.07 -3.91
CA LEU A 23 3.34 1.91 -4.80
C LEU A 23 4.06 2.29 -6.09
N ARG A 24 5.12 1.58 -6.43
CA ARG A 24 5.92 1.85 -7.64
C ARG A 24 6.52 0.58 -8.21
N GLU A 25 6.59 0.50 -9.53
CA GLU A 25 7.39 -0.49 -10.23
C GLU A 25 8.79 0.07 -10.51
N LEU A 26 9.83 -0.58 -9.98
CA LEU A 26 11.22 -0.17 -10.16
C LEU A 26 12.04 -1.30 -10.81
N ARG A 27 12.97 -0.91 -11.70
CA ARG A 27 13.94 -1.82 -12.32
C ARG A 27 15.21 -1.86 -11.50
N LEU A 28 15.40 -2.92 -10.71
CA LEU A 28 16.47 -3.02 -9.73
C LEU A 28 17.37 -4.22 -10.01
N SER A 29 18.65 -4.06 -9.70
CA SER A 29 19.59 -5.16 -9.50
C SER A 29 19.37 -5.82 -8.15
N SER A 30 19.95 -7.01 -7.93
CA SER A 30 19.85 -7.71 -6.64
C SER A 30 20.43 -6.89 -5.49
N GLU A 31 21.50 -6.12 -5.74
CA GLU A 31 22.12 -5.24 -4.74
C GLU A 31 21.22 -4.05 -4.38
N GLU A 32 20.61 -3.40 -5.38
CA GLU A 32 19.62 -2.33 -5.19
C GLU A 32 18.38 -2.84 -4.45
N LEU A 33 17.92 -4.06 -4.77
CA LEU A 33 16.79 -4.70 -4.10
C LEU A 33 17.07 -4.96 -2.62
N LEU A 34 18.27 -5.43 -2.28
CA LEU A 34 18.68 -5.60 -0.88
C LEU A 34 18.67 -4.26 -0.14
N TYR A 35 19.19 -3.21 -0.75
CA TYR A 35 19.17 -1.87 -0.18
C TYR A 35 17.75 -1.37 0.10
N VAL A 36 16.81 -1.58 -0.83
CA VAL A 36 15.39 -1.22 -0.63
C VAL A 36 14.79 -1.97 0.56
N LYS A 37 15.10 -3.27 0.73
CA LYS A 37 14.62 -4.07 1.86
C LYS A 37 15.19 -3.58 3.20
N GLU A 38 16.45 -3.17 3.23
CA GLU A 38 17.08 -2.61 4.43
C GLU A 38 16.47 -1.25 4.80
N LYS A 39 16.23 -0.39 3.80
CA LYS A 39 15.69 0.95 3.99
C LYS A 39 14.21 0.95 4.37
N PHE A 40 13.42 0.06 3.77
CA PHE A 40 11.98 -0.04 3.98
C PHE A 40 11.60 -1.45 4.45
N PRO A 41 11.88 -1.80 5.72
CA PRO A 41 11.69 -3.16 6.22
C PRO A 41 10.23 -3.64 6.24
N GLY A 42 9.26 -2.72 6.20
CA GLY A 42 7.83 -3.02 6.11
C GLY A 42 7.28 -3.07 4.68
N ALA A 43 8.12 -2.85 3.66
CA ALA A 43 7.67 -2.85 2.28
C ALA A 43 7.37 -4.27 1.79
N VAL A 44 6.27 -4.42 1.04
CA VAL A 44 6.01 -5.63 0.26
C VAL A 44 6.63 -5.45 -1.11
N ILE A 45 7.49 -6.38 -1.50
CA ILE A 45 8.17 -6.37 -2.80
C ILE A 45 7.82 -7.65 -3.56
N LYS A 46 7.32 -7.49 -4.78
CA LYS A 46 6.95 -8.61 -5.67
C LYS A 46 7.72 -8.50 -6.99
N SER A 47 8.16 -9.63 -7.53
CA SER A 47 8.74 -9.66 -8.88
C SER A 47 7.63 -9.42 -9.91
N ALA A 48 7.78 -8.38 -10.72
CA ALA A 48 6.86 -8.09 -11.84
C ALA A 48 7.29 -8.78 -13.15
N SER A 49 8.53 -9.27 -13.23
CA SER A 49 9.06 -10.06 -14.35
C SER A 49 9.73 -11.35 -13.85
N THR A 50 9.65 -12.41 -14.65
CA THR A 50 10.33 -13.70 -14.42
C THR A 50 11.73 -13.78 -15.04
N GLN A 51 12.12 -12.80 -15.87
CA GLN A 51 13.46 -12.77 -16.49
C GLN A 51 14.29 -11.60 -15.98
N GLU A 52 15.51 -11.92 -15.55
CA GLU A 52 16.61 -10.96 -15.48
C GLU A 52 17.07 -10.66 -16.91
N ASP A 53 17.16 -9.37 -17.23
CA ASP A 53 17.68 -8.91 -18.51
C ASP A 53 19.22 -9.03 -18.54
N LEU A 54 19.81 -8.81 -19.72
CA LEU A 54 21.27 -8.84 -19.94
C LEU A 54 22.07 -7.93 -18.99
N ASP A 55 21.44 -6.91 -18.41
CA ASP A 55 22.02 -5.95 -17.46
C ASP A 55 21.93 -6.40 -15.99
N ARG A 56 21.43 -7.61 -15.72
CA ARG A 56 21.20 -8.18 -14.38
C ARG A 56 20.25 -7.34 -13.52
N LYS A 57 19.33 -6.63 -14.16
CA LYS A 57 18.20 -5.97 -13.48
C LYS A 57 16.89 -6.66 -13.83
N ALA A 58 15.95 -6.59 -12.90
CA ALA A 58 14.58 -7.09 -13.07
C ALA A 58 13.58 -6.04 -12.55
N TRP A 59 12.33 -6.17 -12.98
CA TRP A 59 11.24 -5.32 -12.52
C TRP A 59 10.63 -5.84 -11.23
N TYR A 60 10.45 -4.95 -10.27
CA TYR A 60 9.82 -5.23 -8.98
C TYR A 60 8.74 -4.21 -8.68
N GLU A 61 7.57 -4.70 -8.26
CA GLU A 61 6.53 -3.89 -7.63
C GLU A 61 6.91 -3.72 -6.15
N ILE A 62 6.98 -2.47 -5.68
CA ILE A 62 7.32 -2.12 -4.31
C ILE A 62 6.16 -1.33 -3.71
N ASN A 63 5.59 -1.87 -2.63
CA ASN A 63 4.54 -1.25 -1.84
C ASN A 63 5.07 -0.90 -0.44
N LEU A 64 5.21 0.39 -0.14
CA LEU A 64 5.68 0.90 1.15
C LEU A 64 4.59 0.93 2.24
N SER A 65 3.32 0.68 1.89
CA SER A 65 2.19 0.71 2.82
C SER A 65 1.17 -0.40 2.51
N PRO A 66 1.57 -1.68 2.63
CA PRO A 66 0.74 -2.83 2.27
C PRO A 66 -0.54 -3.00 3.12
N ASN A 67 -0.63 -2.35 4.29
CA ASN A 67 -1.69 -2.60 5.29
C ASN A 67 -2.81 -1.54 5.37
N ASN A 68 -2.76 -0.46 4.60
CA ASN A 68 -3.71 0.65 4.82
C ASN A 68 -5.03 0.51 4.05
N GLU A 69 -5.07 -0.22 2.93
CA GLU A 69 -6.30 -0.30 2.14
C GLU A 69 -7.33 -1.29 2.72
N GLY A 70 -6.88 -2.26 3.53
CA GLY A 70 -7.77 -3.21 4.20
C GLY A 70 -8.43 -2.67 5.47
N ASN A 71 -7.68 -1.91 6.28
CA ASN A 71 -8.16 -1.43 7.58
C ASN A 71 -9.22 -0.32 7.47
N GLU A 72 -9.05 0.64 6.55
CA GLU A 72 -10.07 1.70 6.37
C GLU A 72 -11.38 1.14 5.83
N LEU A 73 -11.32 0.15 4.92
CA LEU A 73 -12.51 -0.50 4.39
C LEU A 73 -13.28 -1.26 5.47
N GLU A 74 -12.57 -2.00 6.33
CA GLU A 74 -13.17 -2.78 7.41
C GLU A 74 -13.83 -1.88 8.47
N VAL A 75 -13.16 -0.79 8.85
CA VAL A 75 -13.74 0.22 9.77
C VAL A 75 -14.99 0.87 9.18
N VAL A 76 -14.96 1.23 7.90
CA VAL A 76 -16.13 1.82 7.22
C VAL A 76 -17.27 0.81 7.07
N GLN A 77 -16.97 -0.46 6.79
CA GLN A 77 -17.98 -1.52 6.72
C GLN A 77 -18.66 -1.74 8.08
N LEU A 78 -17.88 -1.79 9.16
CA LEU A 78 -18.40 -1.96 10.52
C LEU A 78 -19.34 -0.82 10.91
N GLU A 79 -18.95 0.43 10.66
CA GLU A 79 -19.80 1.59 10.96
C GLU A 79 -21.08 1.60 10.12
N ASN A 80 -21.02 1.17 8.85
CA ASN A 80 -22.20 1.05 8.00
C ASN A 80 -23.20 0.01 8.52
N GLU A 81 -22.72 -1.13 9.02
CA GLU A 81 -23.61 -2.13 9.63
C GLU A 81 -24.29 -1.61 10.89
N ARG A 82 -23.54 -0.90 11.74
CA ARG A 82 -24.08 -0.24 12.93
C ARG A 82 -25.16 0.78 12.57
N LEU A 83 -24.88 1.68 11.63
CA LEU A 83 -25.83 2.70 11.19
C LEU A 83 -27.11 2.08 10.59
N LYS A 84 -27.00 0.96 9.86
CA LYS A 84 -28.18 0.22 9.38
C LYS A 84 -29.05 -0.29 10.52
N GLN A 85 -28.46 -0.86 11.57
CA GLN A 85 -29.20 -1.35 12.74
C GLN A 85 -29.89 -0.21 13.50
N GLU A 86 -29.22 0.93 13.67
CA GLU A 86 -29.80 2.13 14.28
C GLU A 86 -30.99 2.66 13.44
N LEU A 87 -30.83 2.73 12.11
CA LEU A 87 -31.91 3.13 11.20
C LEU A 87 -33.11 2.18 11.23
N GLU A 88 -32.88 0.87 11.29
CA GLU A 88 -33.97 -0.11 11.41
C GLU A 88 -34.73 0.05 12.72
N SER A 89 -34.01 0.25 13.83
CA SER A 89 -34.60 0.48 15.16
C SER A 89 -35.45 1.76 15.16
N LEU A 90 -34.96 2.84 14.54
CA LEU A 90 -35.68 4.09 14.41
C LEU A 90 -36.91 3.98 13.49
N LYS A 91 -36.83 3.22 12.40
CA LYS A 91 -37.99 2.95 11.53
C LYS A 91 -39.07 2.15 12.26
N GLN A 92 -38.68 1.15 13.04
CA GLN A 92 -39.62 0.36 13.83
C GLN A 92 -40.29 1.22 14.91
N SER A 93 -39.54 2.06 15.62
CA SER A 93 -40.12 2.95 16.63
C SER A 93 -41.07 3.99 16.03
N MET A 94 -40.74 4.56 14.86
CA MET A 94 -41.64 5.49 14.15
C MET A 94 -42.90 4.80 13.61
N ASN A 95 -42.81 3.56 13.14
CA ASN A 95 -43.99 2.79 12.71
C ASN A 95 -44.91 2.44 13.89
N ILE A 96 -44.37 2.21 15.09
CA ILE A 96 -45.17 1.97 16.31
C ILE A 96 -45.91 3.24 16.75
N VAL A 97 -45.32 4.43 16.55
CA VAL A 97 -45.95 5.72 16.91
C VAL A 97 -47.04 6.14 15.93
N THR A 98 -47.01 5.68 14.69
CA THR A 98 -47.97 6.08 13.63
C THR A 98 -49.31 5.32 13.71
N ILE A 99 -49.39 4.22 14.49
CA ILE A 99 -50.62 3.45 14.71
C ILE A 99 -51.17 3.72 16.12
N LYS A 100 -51.70 4.92 16.35
CA LYS A 100 -52.57 5.24 17.51
C LYS A 100 -53.57 6.32 17.15
#